data_AF-A0A6A6UDE2-F1
#
_entry.id   AF-A0A6A6UDE2-F1
#
_cell.length_a   1.000
_cell.length_b   1.000
_cell.length_c   1.000
_cell.angle_alpha   90.00
_cell.angle_beta   90.00
_cell.angle_gamma   90.00
#
_symmetry.space_group_name_H-M   'P 1'
#
loop_
_entity.id
_entity.type
_entity.pdbx_description
1 polymer ?
#
loop_
_entity_poly.entity_id
_entity_poly.type
_entity_poly.pdbx_seq_one_letter_code
_entity_poly.pdbx_strand_id
1 'polypeptide(L)'
;MKFIIGGLRFFQIIFSAVILGLSINLAKGQAVGKVPATTGYGSFTGAFGIIAGTIGVAAIFVELLDGVISWVIDILAALITVASGIAFTLALKGTNCGSVVTLYDKSVLNCGTVEYQGTTFWTCGAQNSNGKEEIKSAVDSIESRCRMATADEVFMYMTFAVVVAALVVSFMNKRRKGASTNYVI
;
A
#
# COMPACT_ATOMS: atom_id res chain seq x y z
N MET A 1 -8.37 -12.46 23.78
CA MET A 1 -7.65 -12.51 22.49
C MET A 1 -8.50 -12.09 21.30
N LYS A 2 -9.78 -12.51 21.22
CA LYS A 2 -10.69 -12.09 20.14
C LYS A 2 -10.79 -10.56 19.94
N PHE A 3 -10.89 -9.79 21.02
CA PHE A 3 -10.90 -8.31 20.96
C PHE A 3 -9.60 -7.71 20.40
N ILE A 4 -8.44 -8.28 20.74
CA ILE A 4 -7.13 -7.83 20.25
C ILE A 4 -7.03 -8.12 18.75
N ILE A 5 -7.40 -9.32 18.33
CA ILE A 5 -7.42 -9.71 16.91
C ILE A 5 -8.39 -8.81 16.15
N GLY A 6 -9.60 -8.59 16.66
CA GLY A 6 -10.58 -7.69 16.05
C GLY A 6 -10.05 -6.26 15.87
N GLY A 7 -9.36 -5.72 16.88
CA GLY A 7 -8.69 -4.43 16.79
C GLY A 7 -7.63 -4.39 15.70
N LEU A 8 -6.76 -5.41 15.63
CA LEU A 8 -5.73 -5.51 14.58
C LEU A 8 -6.36 -5.60 13.18
N ARG A 9 -7.45 -6.36 13.01
CA ARG A 9 -8.18 -6.44 11.73
C ARG A 9 -8.80 -5.12 11.32
N PHE A 10 -9.34 -4.37 12.28
CA PHE A 10 -9.89 -3.04 12.01
C PHE A 10 -8.82 -2.07 11.50
N PHE A 11 -7.65 -2.04 12.15
CA PHE A 11 -6.52 -1.23 11.66
C PHE A 11 -6.01 -1.69 10.29
N GLN A 12 -5.92 -3.02 10.06
CA GLN A 12 -5.57 -3.56 8.75
C GLN A 12 -6.51 -3.04 7.65
N ILE A 13 -7.83 -3.04 7.89
CA ILE A 13 -8.82 -2.55 6.92
C ILE A 13 -8.63 -1.05 6.65
N ILE A 14 -8.45 -0.25 7.70
CA ILE A 14 -8.23 1.20 7.54
C ILE A 14 -6.97 1.48 6.73
N PHE A 15 -5.83 0.86 7.10
CA PHE A 15 -4.58 1.09 6.38
C PHE A 15 -4.66 0.61 4.93
N SER A 16 -5.31 -0.53 4.69
CA SER A 16 -5.55 -1.04 3.34
C SER A 16 -6.44 -0.11 2.50
N ALA A 17 -7.43 0.53 3.11
CA ALA A 17 -8.26 1.54 2.44
C ALA A 17 -7.46 2.81 2.10
N VAL A 18 -6.56 3.25 2.98
CA VAL A 18 -5.64 4.36 2.70
C VAL A 18 -4.71 4.02 1.54
N ILE A 19 -4.10 2.83 1.55
CA ILE A 19 -3.24 2.35 0.45
C ILE A 19 -3.99 2.38 -0.88
N LEU A 20 -5.19 1.80 -0.90
CA LEU A 20 -6.03 1.77 -2.09
C LEU A 20 -6.35 3.18 -2.60
N GLY A 21 -6.73 4.10 -1.70
CA GLY A 21 -7.07 5.48 -2.04
C GLY A 21 -5.87 6.25 -2.60
N LEU A 22 -4.71 6.14 -1.97
CA LEU A 22 -3.48 6.80 -2.41
C LEU A 22 -3.03 6.24 -3.77
N SER A 23 -2.96 4.91 -3.92
CA SER A 23 -2.58 4.26 -5.17
C SER A 23 -3.52 4.61 -6.34
N ILE A 24 -4.83 4.69 -6.11
CA ILE A 24 -5.80 5.13 -7.15
C ILE A 24 -5.58 6.59 -7.52
N ASN A 25 -5.33 7.48 -6.56
CA ASN A 25 -5.06 8.89 -6.84
C ASN A 25 -3.75 9.06 -7.63
N LEU A 26 -2.71 8.30 -7.29
CA LEU A 26 -1.47 8.26 -8.06
C LEU A 26 -1.68 7.75 -9.49
N ALA A 27 -2.54 6.75 -9.67
CA ALA A 27 -2.88 6.20 -10.99
C ALA A 27 -3.67 7.19 -11.85
N LYS A 28 -4.66 7.89 -11.27
CA LYS A 28 -5.42 8.94 -11.96
C LYS A 28 -4.58 10.15 -12.36
N GLY A 29 -3.50 10.42 -11.63
CA GLY A 29 -2.54 11.49 -11.94
C GLY A 29 -1.67 11.23 -13.18
N GLN A 30 -1.80 10.06 -13.81
CA GLN A 30 -1.11 9.75 -15.06
C GLN A 30 -1.90 10.33 -16.24
N ALA A 31 -1.46 11.49 -16.74
CA ALA A 31 -2.09 12.19 -17.84
C ALA A 31 -1.72 11.60 -19.21
N VAL A 32 -0.51 11.05 -19.35
CA VAL A 32 -0.02 10.49 -20.62
C VAL A 32 0.73 9.17 -20.41
N GLY A 33 0.49 8.20 -21.29
CA GLY A 33 1.16 6.90 -21.23
C GLY A 33 0.47 5.89 -20.31
N LYS A 34 1.16 4.77 -20.06
CA LYS A 34 0.64 3.65 -19.27
C LYS A 34 0.88 3.89 -17.79
N VAL A 35 -0.14 3.60 -16.96
CA VAL A 35 -0.03 3.66 -15.50
C VAL A 35 1.14 2.76 -15.03
N PRO A 36 2.04 3.25 -14.16
CA PRO A 36 3.13 2.47 -13.62
C PRO A 36 2.64 1.17 -12.97
N ALA A 37 3.36 0.07 -13.20
CA ALA A 37 3.01 -1.22 -12.61
C ALA A 37 2.99 -1.15 -11.07
N THR A 38 3.83 -0.30 -10.47
CA THR A 38 3.93 -0.11 -9.01
C THR A 38 2.63 0.43 -8.41
N THR A 39 1.99 1.43 -9.01
CA THR A 39 0.74 2.02 -8.49
C THR A 39 -0.46 1.08 -8.71
N GLY A 40 -0.45 0.31 -9.80
CA GLY A 40 -1.39 -0.78 -10.02
C GLY A 40 -1.25 -1.87 -8.94
N TYR A 41 -0.02 -2.24 -8.61
CA TYR A 41 0.26 -3.22 -7.56
C TYR A 41 -0.12 -2.72 -6.16
N GLY A 42 0.10 -1.45 -5.86
CA GLY A 42 -0.38 -0.83 -4.61
C GLY A 42 -1.90 -0.86 -4.48
N SER A 43 -2.63 -0.53 -5.56
CA SER A 43 -4.10 -0.65 -5.60
C SER A 43 -4.57 -2.08 -5.35
N PHE A 44 -3.96 -3.06 -6.01
CA PHE A 44 -4.25 -4.48 -5.76
C PHE A 44 -4.00 -4.86 -4.30
N THR A 45 -2.89 -4.40 -3.72
CA THR A 45 -2.52 -4.69 -2.34
C THR A 45 -3.51 -4.11 -1.34
N GLY A 46 -3.94 -2.86 -1.52
CA GLY A 46 -4.99 -2.25 -0.69
C GLY A 46 -6.33 -2.98 -0.81
N ALA A 47 -6.76 -3.32 -2.02
CA ALA A 47 -8.00 -4.08 -2.22
C ALA A 47 -7.93 -5.47 -1.58
N PHE A 48 -6.84 -6.21 -1.77
CA PHE A 48 -6.62 -7.52 -1.16
C PHE A 48 -6.58 -7.42 0.37
N GLY A 49 -5.92 -6.39 0.92
CA GLY A 49 -5.84 -6.14 2.35
C GLY A 49 -7.20 -5.90 3.01
N ILE A 50 -8.12 -5.21 2.34
CA ILE A 50 -9.51 -5.03 2.79
C ILE A 50 -10.26 -6.37 2.81
N ILE A 51 -10.14 -7.17 1.74
CA ILE A 51 -10.78 -8.49 1.64
C ILE A 51 -10.24 -9.41 2.75
N ALA A 52 -8.92 -9.51 2.88
CA ALA A 52 -8.26 -10.29 3.92
C ALA A 52 -8.67 -9.85 5.33
N GLY A 53 -8.75 -8.53 5.56
CA GLY A 53 -9.18 -7.96 6.84
C GLY A 53 -10.62 -8.33 7.16
N THR A 54 -11.51 -8.25 6.17
CA THR A 54 -12.95 -8.59 6.32
C THR A 54 -13.14 -10.07 6.61
N ILE A 55 -12.43 -10.94 5.90
CA ILE A 55 -12.43 -12.40 6.17
C ILE A 55 -11.88 -12.67 7.57
N GLY A 56 -10.82 -11.96 7.98
CA GLY A 56 -10.25 -12.06 9.33
C GLY A 56 -11.22 -11.63 10.43
N VAL A 57 -12.07 -10.62 10.19
CA VAL A 57 -13.15 -10.24 11.12
C VAL A 57 -14.23 -11.32 11.15
N ALA A 58 -14.66 -11.83 9.99
CA ALA A 58 -15.67 -12.90 9.91
C ALA A 58 -15.22 -14.18 10.64
N ALA A 59 -13.92 -14.50 10.60
CA ALA A 59 -13.32 -15.64 11.30
C ALA A 59 -13.48 -15.56 12.84
N ILE A 60 -13.73 -14.39 13.42
CA ILE A 60 -13.95 -14.26 14.88
C ILE A 60 -15.30 -14.88 15.29
N PHE A 61 -16.29 -14.83 14.39
CA PHE A 61 -17.66 -15.26 14.62
C PHE A 61 -17.95 -16.67 14.11
N VAL A 62 -17.20 -17.13 13.11
CA VAL A 62 -17.42 -18.42 12.46
C VAL A 62 -16.23 -19.34 12.70
N GLU A 63 -16.43 -20.39 13.48
CA GLU A 63 -15.37 -21.37 13.82
C GLU A 63 -14.83 -22.11 12.58
N LEU A 64 -15.66 -22.25 11.53
CA LEU A 64 -15.26 -22.80 10.24
C LEU A 64 -14.16 -21.97 9.54
N LEU A 65 -14.15 -20.65 9.81
CA LEU A 65 -13.19 -19.68 9.28
C LEU A 65 -11.99 -19.47 10.22
N ASP A 66 -12.12 -19.80 11.53
CA ASP A 66 -11.06 -19.75 12.57
C ASP A 66 -10.03 -20.90 12.43
N GLY A 67 -9.71 -21.26 11.19
CA GLY A 67 -8.90 -22.42 10.83
C GLY A 67 -7.75 -22.10 9.87
N VAL A 68 -7.37 -23.10 9.08
CA VAL A 68 -6.24 -23.01 8.13
C VAL A 68 -6.47 -21.93 7.06
N ILE A 69 -7.72 -21.68 6.67
CA ILE A 69 -8.07 -20.72 5.62
C ILE A 69 -7.66 -19.29 5.99
N SER A 70 -8.05 -18.82 7.18
CA SER A 70 -7.69 -17.47 7.65
C SER A 70 -6.17 -17.29 7.76
N TRP A 71 -5.46 -18.33 8.23
CA TRP A 71 -3.99 -18.34 8.27
C TRP A 71 -3.35 -18.20 6.90
N VAL A 72 -3.84 -18.93 5.90
CA VAL A 72 -3.32 -18.86 4.53
C VAL A 72 -3.54 -17.46 3.95
N ILE A 73 -4.74 -16.89 4.13
CA ILE A 73 -5.07 -15.55 3.66
C ILE A 73 -4.20 -14.49 4.35
N ASP A 74 -3.96 -14.62 5.65
CA ASP A 74 -3.10 -13.71 6.39
C ASP A 74 -1.64 -13.78 5.96
N ILE A 75 -1.12 -14.97 5.72
CA ILE A 75 0.25 -15.15 5.20
C ILE A 75 0.36 -14.52 3.81
N LEU A 76 -0.63 -14.76 2.93
CA LEU A 76 -0.67 -14.12 1.62
C LEU A 76 -0.74 -12.59 1.73
N ALA A 77 -1.57 -12.07 2.63
CA ALA A 77 -1.69 -10.63 2.87
C ALA A 77 -0.37 -10.03 3.38
N ALA A 78 0.32 -10.71 4.28
CA ALA A 78 1.63 -10.29 4.76
C ALA A 78 2.67 -10.28 3.62
N LEU A 79 2.71 -11.31 2.79
CA LEU A 79 3.63 -11.38 1.64
C LEU A 79 3.35 -10.31 0.59
N ILE A 80 2.08 -10.05 0.28
CA ILE A 80 1.69 -9.03 -0.70
C ILE A 80 2.03 -7.63 -0.17
N THR A 81 1.70 -7.32 1.10
CA THR A 81 1.96 -6.01 1.70
C THR A 81 3.43 -5.69 1.90
N VAL A 82 4.27 -6.69 2.22
CA VAL A 82 5.72 -6.47 2.28
C VAL A 82 6.33 -6.31 0.89
N ALA A 83 5.90 -7.11 -0.09
CA ALA A 83 6.38 -7.00 -1.46
C ALA A 83 6.00 -5.65 -2.09
N SER A 84 4.79 -5.15 -1.81
CA SER A 84 4.36 -3.84 -2.27
C SER A 84 5.15 -2.72 -1.62
N GLY A 85 5.39 -2.79 -0.30
CA GLY A 85 6.24 -1.83 0.42
C GLY A 85 7.64 -1.75 -0.19
N ILE A 86 8.28 -2.89 -0.45
CA ILE A 86 9.59 -2.95 -1.09
C ILE A 86 9.55 -2.35 -2.50
N ALA A 87 8.51 -2.64 -3.29
CA ALA A 87 8.36 -2.07 -4.63
C ALA A 87 8.26 -0.55 -4.60
N PHE A 88 7.55 0.03 -3.62
CA PHE A 88 7.48 1.48 -3.42
C PHE A 88 8.81 2.07 -2.92
N THR A 89 9.49 1.42 -1.97
CA THR A 89 10.83 1.84 -1.52
C THR A 89 11.82 1.90 -2.68
N LEU A 90 11.80 0.91 -3.58
CA LEU A 90 12.66 0.90 -4.76
C LEU A 90 12.28 1.99 -5.76
N ALA A 91 10.99 2.26 -5.93
CA ALA A 91 10.50 3.33 -6.79
C ALA A 91 10.88 4.73 -6.27
N LEU A 92 10.93 4.91 -4.95
CA LEU A 92 11.26 6.17 -4.25
C LEU A 92 12.75 6.27 -3.87
N LYS A 93 13.57 5.29 -4.27
CA LYS A 93 14.99 5.29 -3.92
C LYS A 93 15.69 6.54 -4.46
N GLY A 94 16.28 7.30 -3.53
CA GLY A 94 17.04 8.51 -3.84
C GLY A 94 16.19 9.74 -4.16
N THR A 95 14.87 9.70 -3.91
CA THR A 95 14.00 10.87 -4.07
C THR A 95 13.91 11.68 -2.79
N ASN A 96 13.95 13.00 -2.90
CA ASN A 96 13.57 13.90 -1.82
C ASN A 96 12.38 14.75 -2.30
N CYS A 97 11.26 14.71 -1.57
CA CYS A 97 10.07 15.47 -1.94
C CYS A 97 10.31 16.99 -1.96
N GLY A 98 11.39 17.50 -1.36
CA GLY A 98 11.81 18.91 -1.46
C GLY A 98 12.70 19.24 -2.65
N SER A 99 13.11 18.28 -3.49
CA SER A 99 13.97 18.51 -4.65
C SER A 99 13.35 17.99 -5.94
N VAL A 100 12.83 18.93 -6.74
CA VAL A 100 12.08 18.67 -7.97
C VAL A 100 12.90 17.88 -9.00
N VAL A 101 14.22 18.09 -9.05
CA VAL A 101 15.12 17.44 -10.02
C VAL A 101 15.13 15.90 -9.84
N THR A 102 15.02 15.42 -8.60
CA THR A 102 15.03 13.97 -8.31
C THR A 102 13.68 13.29 -8.58
N LEU A 103 12.61 14.07 -8.73
CA LEU A 103 11.23 13.58 -8.83
C LEU A 103 10.81 13.32 -10.28
N TYR A 104 11.34 14.10 -11.24
CA TYR A 104 10.99 13.98 -12.66
C TYR A 104 11.42 12.65 -13.29
N ASP A 105 12.55 12.10 -12.86
CA ASP A 105 13.12 10.88 -13.43
C ASP A 105 12.41 9.58 -12.96
N LYS A 106 11.40 9.70 -12.09
CA LYS A 106 10.69 8.54 -11.51
C LYS A 106 9.32 8.37 -12.12
N SER A 107 9.10 7.23 -12.79
CA SER A 107 7.82 6.87 -13.44
C SER A 107 6.61 6.85 -12.50
N VAL A 108 6.82 6.54 -11.22
CA VAL A 108 5.76 6.52 -10.21
C VAL A 108 5.27 7.92 -9.85
N LEU A 109 6.14 8.93 -9.97
CA LEU A 109 5.89 10.31 -9.57
C LEU A 109 5.60 11.23 -10.75
N ASN A 110 6.17 10.93 -11.92
CA ASN A 110 5.89 11.67 -13.14
C ASN A 110 4.46 11.38 -13.64
N CYS A 111 3.90 12.27 -14.45
CA CYS A 111 2.50 12.26 -14.90
C CYS A 111 2.38 11.61 -16.28
N GLY A 112 3.43 10.89 -16.69
CA GLY A 112 3.65 10.46 -18.04
C GLY A 112 4.91 11.03 -18.68
N THR A 113 5.27 10.39 -19.78
CA THR A 113 6.31 10.83 -20.72
C THR A 113 5.72 10.95 -22.10
N VAL A 114 6.14 11.96 -22.84
CA VAL A 114 5.91 12.08 -24.27
C VAL A 114 7.26 12.13 -24.98
N GLU A 115 7.45 11.28 -25.98
CA GLU A 115 8.60 11.41 -26.87
C GLU A 115 8.26 12.39 -27.97
N TYR A 116 9.06 13.44 -28.10
CA TYR A 116 8.97 14.40 -29.20
C TYR A 116 10.36 14.59 -29.81
N GLN A 117 10.49 14.29 -31.11
CA GLN A 117 11.75 14.35 -31.86
C GLN A 117 12.95 13.67 -31.16
N GLY A 118 12.75 12.44 -30.66
CA GLY A 118 13.82 11.68 -29.98
C GLY A 118 14.20 12.19 -28.59
N THR A 119 13.44 13.16 -28.04
CA THR A 119 13.64 13.70 -26.70
C THR A 119 12.41 13.39 -25.85
N THR A 120 12.60 12.82 -24.66
CA THR A 120 11.53 12.49 -23.73
C THR A 120 11.19 13.69 -22.85
N PHE A 121 9.96 14.18 -22.95
CA PHE A 121 9.43 15.26 -22.11
C PHE A 121 8.50 14.70 -21.03
N TRP A 122 8.63 15.19 -19.81
CA TRP A 122 7.77 14.83 -18.69
C TRP A 122 6.53 15.71 -18.68
N THR A 123 5.35 15.12 -18.45
CA THR A 123 4.08 15.86 -18.57
C THR A 123 3.59 16.46 -17.27
N CYS A 124 4.24 16.19 -16.13
CA CYS A 124 3.93 16.93 -14.90
C CYS A 124 4.35 18.40 -15.09
N GLY A 125 3.37 19.30 -15.21
CA GLY A 125 3.59 20.72 -15.44
C GLY A 125 3.53 21.19 -16.89
N ALA A 126 3.16 20.32 -17.84
CA ALA A 126 3.04 20.67 -19.26
C ALA A 126 1.59 20.95 -19.69
N GLN A 127 0.76 21.53 -18.82
CA GLN A 127 -0.47 22.18 -19.25
C GLN A 127 -0.25 23.70 -19.22
N ASN A 128 -0.09 24.26 -20.42
CA ASN A 128 0.04 25.68 -20.77
C ASN A 128 1.31 26.40 -20.31
N SER A 129 2.14 26.75 -21.27
CA SER A 129 3.40 27.46 -21.07
C SER A 129 3.19 28.98 -21.10
N ASN A 130 2.42 29.56 -20.19
CA ASN A 130 2.20 31.01 -20.14
C ASN A 130 2.36 31.59 -18.72
N GLY A 131 3.51 31.41 -18.08
CA GLY A 131 3.90 32.27 -16.94
C GLY A 131 4.60 31.58 -15.77
N LYS A 132 5.35 32.39 -14.99
CA LYS A 132 6.12 31.96 -13.81
C LYS A 132 5.25 31.49 -12.64
N GLU A 133 3.95 31.81 -12.62
CA GLU A 133 3.00 31.36 -11.58
C GLU A 133 2.59 29.89 -11.75
N GLU A 134 2.54 29.35 -12.97
CA GLU A 134 2.12 27.97 -13.22
C GLU A 134 3.23 26.94 -12.98
N ILE A 135 4.50 27.36 -13.03
CA ILE A 135 5.65 26.52 -12.65
C ILE A 135 5.56 26.12 -11.17
N LYS A 136 5.12 27.03 -10.30
CA LYS A 136 4.95 26.73 -8.87
C LYS A 136 3.85 25.69 -8.65
N SER A 137 2.74 25.80 -9.38
CA SER A 137 1.64 24.81 -9.35
C SER A 137 2.08 23.42 -9.81
N ALA A 138 2.92 23.35 -10.85
CA ALA A 138 3.51 22.09 -11.31
C ALA A 138 4.44 21.46 -10.26
N VAL A 139 5.28 22.26 -9.61
CA VAL A 139 6.18 21.82 -8.55
C VAL A 139 5.39 21.33 -7.33
N ASP A 140 4.36 22.07 -6.91
CA ASP A 140 3.49 21.71 -5.79
C ASP A 140 2.73 20.40 -6.07
N SER A 141 2.31 20.19 -7.32
CA SER A 141 1.65 18.95 -7.74
C SER A 141 2.59 17.74 -7.63
N ILE A 142 3.84 17.86 -8.11
CA ILE A 142 4.83 16.78 -8.04
C ILE A 142 5.23 16.49 -6.59
N GLU A 143 5.44 17.54 -5.78
CA GLU A 143 5.74 17.39 -4.36
C GLU A 143 4.60 16.67 -3.63
N SER A 144 3.35 17.05 -3.90
CA SER A 144 2.16 16.40 -3.35
C SER A 144 2.13 14.91 -3.71
N ARG A 145 2.41 14.54 -4.96
CA ARG A 145 2.48 13.13 -5.39
C ARG A 145 3.61 12.36 -4.72
N CYS A 146 4.76 12.99 -4.51
CA CYS A 146 5.86 12.40 -3.74
C CYS A 146 5.43 12.09 -2.31
N ARG A 147 4.81 13.06 -1.63
CA ARG A 147 4.29 12.87 -0.26
C ARG A 147 3.23 11.78 -0.21
N MET A 148 2.35 11.70 -1.20
CA MET A 148 1.36 10.62 -1.31
C MET A 148 2.02 9.25 -1.51
N ALA A 149 3.03 9.14 -2.37
CA ALA A 149 3.76 7.89 -2.61
C ALA A 149 4.52 7.42 -1.37
N THR A 150 5.19 8.33 -0.68
CA THR A 150 5.90 8.06 0.58
C THR A 150 4.92 7.66 1.69
N ALA A 151 3.75 8.31 1.76
CA ALA A 151 2.71 7.91 2.68
C ALA A 151 2.22 6.49 2.38
N ASP A 152 1.98 6.16 1.10
CA ASP A 152 1.54 4.84 0.65
C ASP A 152 2.53 3.74 1.07
N GLU A 153 3.83 3.97 0.84
CA GLU A 153 4.92 3.09 1.29
C GLU A 153 4.83 2.80 2.80
N VAL A 154 4.69 3.84 3.62
CA VAL A 154 4.63 3.71 5.08
C VAL A 154 3.39 2.92 5.50
N PHE A 155 2.22 3.20 4.89
CA PHE A 155 1.00 2.44 5.18
C PHE A 155 1.11 0.97 4.78
N MET A 156 1.83 0.63 3.71
CA MET A 156 2.10 -0.77 3.33
C MET A 156 2.89 -1.51 4.42
N TYR A 157 3.97 -0.91 4.93
CA TYR A 157 4.74 -1.50 6.03
C TYR A 157 3.96 -1.56 7.34
N MET A 158 3.15 -0.55 7.66
CA MET A 158 2.27 -0.60 8.84
C MET A 158 1.22 -1.71 8.71
N THR A 159 0.63 -1.88 7.52
CA THR A 159 -0.33 -2.96 7.25
C THR A 159 0.33 -4.32 7.42
N PHE A 160 1.55 -4.50 6.88
CA PHE A 160 2.35 -5.71 7.08
C PHE A 160 2.57 -6.01 8.56
N ALA A 161 3.01 -5.02 9.34
CA ALA A 161 3.25 -5.18 10.77
C ALA A 161 1.98 -5.60 11.54
N VAL A 162 0.83 -5.00 11.19
CA VAL A 162 -0.47 -5.35 11.80
C VAL A 162 -0.92 -6.77 11.43
N VAL A 163 -0.75 -7.18 10.18
CA VAL A 163 -1.09 -8.55 9.73
C VAL A 163 -0.21 -9.58 10.43
N VAL A 164 1.10 -9.32 10.54
CA VAL A 164 2.04 -10.19 11.27
C VAL A 164 1.67 -10.26 12.75
N ALA A 165 1.33 -9.12 13.38
CA ALA A 165 0.86 -9.11 14.76
C ALA A 165 -0.42 -9.95 14.93
N ALA A 166 -1.36 -9.87 13.99
CA ALA A 166 -2.58 -10.68 14.02
C ALA A 166 -2.27 -12.18 13.91
N LEU A 167 -1.33 -12.57 13.04
CA LEU A 167 -0.83 -13.95 12.92
C LEU A 167 -0.20 -14.45 14.23
N VAL A 168 0.71 -13.68 14.82
CA VAL A 168 1.39 -14.04 16.07
C VAL A 168 0.39 -14.22 17.21
N VAL A 169 -0.55 -13.28 17.38
CA VAL A 169 -1.58 -13.38 18.41
C VAL A 169 -2.49 -14.60 18.17
N SER A 170 -2.84 -14.88 16.91
CA SER A 170 -3.64 -16.05 16.55
C SER A 170 -2.90 -17.36 16.85
N PHE A 171 -1.59 -17.42 16.58
CA PHE A 171 -0.74 -18.56 16.91
C PHE A 171 -0.64 -18.80 18.41
N MET A 172 -0.42 -17.74 19.18
CA MET A 172 -0.38 -17.81 20.64
C MET A 172 -1.71 -18.30 21.21
N ASN A 173 -2.84 -17.85 20.65
CA ASN A 173 -4.16 -18.32 21.06
C ASN A 173 -4.34 -19.82 20.81
N LYS A 174 -3.89 -20.32 19.65
CA LYS A 174 -3.95 -21.74 19.30
C LYS A 174 -3.07 -22.59 20.23
N ARG A 175 -1.84 -22.14 20.54
CA ARG A 175 -0.96 -22.82 21.49
C ARG A 175 -1.55 -22.92 22.90
N ARG A 176 -2.20 -21.85 23.38
CA ARG A 176 -2.84 -21.88 24.71
C ARG A 176 -4.00 -22.87 24.79
N LYS A 177 -4.83 -22.97 23.75
CA LYS A 177 -5.94 -23.95 23.69
C LYS A 177 -5.43 -25.40 23.67
N GLY A 178 -4.29 -25.68 23.03
CA GLY A 178 -3.70 -27.03 22.96
C GLY A 178 -2.98 -27.48 24.25
N ALA A 179 -2.55 -26.56 25.10
CA ALA A 179 -1.87 -26.89 26.35
C ALA A 179 -2.82 -27.37 27.47
N SER A 180 -4.12 -27.03 27.39
CA SER A 180 -5.12 -27.38 28.40
C SER A 180 -5.70 -28.80 28.27
N THR A 181 -5.36 -29.54 27.21
CA THR A 181 -5.93 -30.88 26.95
C THR A 181 -5.07 -32.03 27.50
N ASN A 182 -3.90 -31.76 28.09
CA ASN A 182 -2.95 -32.80 28.54
C ASN A 182 -2.99 -33.11 30.06
N TYR A 183 -4.08 -32.79 30.77
CA TYR A 183 -4.25 -33.13 32.20
C TYR A 183 -5.52 -33.96 32.48
N VAL A 184 -5.86 -34.90 31.60
CA VAL A 184 -6.85 -35.95 31.91
C VAL A 184 -6.34 -37.29 31.39
N ILE A 185 -5.45 -37.92 32.17
CA ILE A 185 -5.30 -39.38 32.27
C ILE A 185 -5.01 -39.68 33.75
#